data_AF-A0A935MPY7-F1
#
_entry.id   AF-A0A935MPY7-F1
#
_cell.length_a   1.000
_cell.length_b   1.000
_cell.length_c   1.000
_cell.angle_alpha   90.00
_cell.angle_beta   90.00
_cell.angle_gamma   90.00
#
_symmetry.space_group_name_H-M   'P 1'
#
loop_
_entity.id
_entity.type
_entity.pdbx_description
1 polymer ?
#
loop_
_entity_poly.entity_id
_entity_poly.type
_entity_poly.pdbx_seq_one_letter_code
_entity_poly.pdbx_strand_id
1 'polypeptide(L)'
;MFKPLPLLLATLLAIPVSSFAADAIKIDLYLAGALKQSVSLAGPNAIAKFSPNGMPNTMIEFRLIAPEPIIVEMKETTNDGSAPEAIGRIKLHTPGSSIAVADIKGNKFHHPYVLTRPD
;
A
#
# COMPACT_ATOMS: atom_id res chain seq x y z
N MET A 1 -49.81 27.19 -23.60
CA MET A 1 -48.54 27.83 -23.18
C MET A 1 -47.89 26.91 -22.15
N PHE A 2 -47.14 25.90 -22.58
CA PHE A 2 -46.51 24.92 -21.67
C PHE A 2 -45.00 25.17 -21.67
N LYS A 3 -44.45 25.52 -20.50
CA LYS A 3 -43.01 25.64 -20.24
C LYS A 3 -42.50 24.31 -19.67
N PRO A 4 -41.74 23.49 -20.40
CA PRO A 4 -41.07 22.32 -19.84
C PRO A 4 -39.62 22.69 -19.47
N LEU A 5 -39.41 23.77 -18.73
CA LEU A 5 -38.06 24.18 -18.34
C LEU A 5 -37.47 23.38 -17.15
N PRO A 6 -38.24 22.88 -16.15
CA PRO A 6 -37.63 22.26 -14.98
C PRO A 6 -37.15 20.81 -15.20
N LEU A 7 -37.65 20.12 -16.23
CA LEU A 7 -37.32 18.71 -16.50
C LEU A 7 -35.94 18.50 -17.12
N LEU A 8 -35.47 19.46 -17.95
CA LEU A 8 -34.14 19.37 -18.58
C LEU A 8 -32.99 19.56 -17.58
N LEU A 9 -33.23 20.26 -16.47
CA LEU A 9 -32.20 20.50 -15.46
C LEU A 9 -31.98 19.26 -14.56
N ALA A 10 -33.03 18.48 -14.31
CA ALA A 10 -32.96 17.27 -13.49
C ALA A 10 -32.16 16.13 -14.17
N THR A 11 -32.16 16.07 -15.50
CA THR A 11 -31.41 15.02 -16.24
C THR A 11 -29.90 15.29 -16.32
N LEU A 12 -29.45 16.53 -16.15
CA LEU A 12 -28.02 16.87 -16.20
C LEU A 12 -27.27 16.54 -14.91
N LEU A 13 -27.98 16.47 -13.77
CA LEU A 13 -27.42 16.09 -12.47
C LEU A 13 -27.29 14.58 -12.28
N ALA A 14 -27.94 13.80 -13.15
CA ALA A 14 -27.90 12.33 -13.14
C ALA A 14 -26.75 11.76 -13.98
N ILE A 15 -25.71 12.56 -14.26
CA ILE A 15 -24.48 12.03 -14.87
C ILE A 15 -23.81 11.16 -13.79
N PRO A 16 -23.71 9.84 -13.99
CA PRO A 16 -22.91 9.01 -13.11
C PRO A 16 -21.47 9.53 -13.21
N VAL A 17 -20.98 10.19 -12.16
CA VAL A 17 -19.56 10.43 -12.00
C VAL A 17 -18.92 9.06 -11.88
N SER A 18 -18.31 8.59 -12.96
CA SER A 18 -17.47 7.42 -12.98
C SER A 18 -16.37 7.66 -11.94
N SER A 19 -16.54 7.09 -10.75
CA SER A 19 -15.46 6.98 -9.78
C SER A 19 -14.48 5.99 -10.41
N PHE A 20 -13.40 6.51 -10.98
CA PHE A 20 -12.26 5.67 -11.35
C PHE A 20 -11.70 5.12 -10.05
N ALA A 21 -11.96 3.84 -9.78
CA ALA A 21 -11.20 3.12 -8.78
C ALA A 21 -9.74 3.19 -9.23
N ALA A 22 -8.90 3.87 -8.45
CA ALA A 22 -7.46 3.76 -8.63
C ALA A 22 -7.12 2.27 -8.48
N ASP A 23 -6.44 1.69 -9.47
CA ASP A 23 -6.04 0.28 -9.42
C ASP A 23 -5.35 0.01 -8.09
N ALA A 24 -5.84 -1.00 -7.38
CA ALA A 24 -5.32 -1.35 -6.07
C ALA A 24 -3.91 -1.93 -6.25
N ILE A 25 -2.94 -1.32 -5.59
CA ILE A 25 -1.56 -1.78 -5.62
C ILE A 25 -1.42 -2.94 -4.64
N LYS A 26 -1.09 -4.11 -5.19
CA LYS A 26 -0.82 -5.30 -4.40
C LYS A 26 0.67 -5.39 -4.07
N ILE A 27 0.97 -5.76 -2.83
CA ILE A 27 2.33 -5.94 -2.31
C ILE A 27 2.34 -7.19 -1.45
N ASP A 28 3.30 -8.07 -1.72
CA ASP A 28 3.52 -9.27 -0.93
C ASP A 28 4.77 -9.11 -0.06
N LEU A 29 4.64 -9.39 1.24
CA LEU A 29 5.73 -9.37 2.21
C LEU A 29 6.12 -10.80 2.56
N TYR A 30 7.37 -11.13 2.25
CA TYR A 30 7.99 -12.41 2.55
C TYR A 30 9.02 -12.27 3.66
N LEU A 31 9.19 -13.35 4.42
CA LEU A 31 10.28 -13.49 5.38
C LEU A 31 10.75 -14.94 5.38
N ALA A 32 12.06 -15.14 5.23
CA ALA A 32 12.68 -16.48 5.13
C ALA A 32 12.02 -17.38 4.07
N GLY A 33 11.66 -16.80 2.92
CA GLY A 33 11.02 -17.52 1.80
C GLY A 33 9.53 -17.83 1.97
N ALA A 34 8.92 -17.50 3.11
CA ALA A 34 7.49 -17.70 3.35
C ALA A 34 6.69 -16.40 3.20
N LEU A 35 5.55 -16.46 2.52
CA LEU A 35 4.60 -15.34 2.45
C LEU A 35 4.03 -15.07 3.85
N LYS A 36 4.23 -13.86 4.35
CA LYS A 36 3.73 -13.45 5.67
C LYS A 36 2.47 -12.62 5.58
N GLN A 37 2.35 -11.77 4.58
CA GLN A 37 1.16 -10.96 4.33
C GLN A 37 1.10 -10.56 2.86
N SER A 38 -0.11 -10.52 2.31
CA SER A 38 -0.42 -9.83 1.05
C SER A 38 -1.31 -8.64 1.35
N VAL A 39 -0.99 -7.47 0.80
CA VAL A 39 -1.65 -6.20 1.10
C VAL A 39 -2.08 -5.54 -0.19
N SER A 40 -3.25 -4.91 -0.19
CA SER A 40 -3.74 -4.09 -1.30
C SER A 40 -3.93 -2.65 -0.82
N LEU A 41 -3.29 -1.70 -1.51
CA LEU A 41 -3.35 -0.27 -1.22
C LEU A 41 -4.06 0.44 -2.37
N ALA A 42 -5.22 1.03 -2.11
CA ALA A 42 -6.01 1.73 -3.11
C ALA A 42 -6.13 3.21 -2.77
N GLY A 43 -5.72 4.08 -3.69
CA GLY A 43 -5.82 5.53 -3.55
C GLY A 43 -4.56 6.22 -2.98
N PRO A 44 -4.48 7.56 -3.10
CA PRO A 44 -3.31 8.33 -2.70
C PRO A 44 -3.10 8.28 -1.19
N ASN A 45 -1.86 8.09 -0.74
CA ASN A 45 -1.52 7.95 0.69
C ASN A 45 -2.29 6.82 1.41
N ALA A 46 -2.72 5.78 0.69
CA ALA A 46 -3.33 4.61 1.32
C ALA A 46 -2.39 4.00 2.36
N ILE A 47 -2.92 3.67 3.53
CA ILE A 47 -2.18 3.08 4.65
C ILE A 47 -2.77 1.71 4.97
N ALA A 48 -1.91 0.71 5.13
CA ALA A 48 -2.26 -0.58 5.67
C ALA A 48 -1.36 -0.91 6.85
N LYS A 49 -1.97 -1.24 7.98
CA LYS A 49 -1.29 -1.61 9.21
C LYS A 49 -1.67 -3.03 9.59
N PHE A 50 -0.69 -3.89 9.83
CA PHE A 50 -0.92 -5.30 10.10
C PHE A 50 0.24 -5.91 10.90
N SER A 51 -0.03 -7.03 11.55
CA SER A 51 1.01 -7.88 12.14
C SER A 51 1.27 -9.05 11.20
N PRO A 52 2.51 -9.25 10.70
CA PRO A 52 2.82 -10.35 9.79
C PRO A 52 2.52 -11.72 10.41
N ASN A 53 2.14 -12.70 9.59
CA ASN A 53 1.81 -14.04 10.07
C ASN A 53 2.97 -14.70 10.86
N GLY A 54 2.68 -15.11 12.09
CA GLY A 54 3.69 -15.68 13.01
C GLY A 54 4.60 -14.64 13.67
N MET A 55 4.26 -13.34 13.59
CA MET A 55 4.99 -12.24 14.23
C MET A 55 4.01 -11.29 14.98
N PRO A 56 3.30 -11.79 16.01
CA PRO A 56 2.26 -11.01 16.70
C PRO A 56 2.81 -9.79 17.45
N ASN A 57 4.10 -9.80 17.79
CA ASN A 57 4.77 -8.69 18.48
C ASN A 57 5.33 -7.64 17.51
N THR A 58 5.22 -7.87 16.21
CA THR A 58 5.71 -6.94 15.18
C THR A 58 4.51 -6.33 14.46
N MET A 59 4.59 -5.02 14.24
CA MET A 59 3.60 -4.27 13.50
C MET A 59 4.27 -3.63 12.30
N ILE A 60 3.77 -3.94 11.11
CA ILE A 60 4.19 -3.34 9.86
C ILE A 60 3.10 -2.38 9.40
N GLU A 61 3.54 -1.20 8.99
CA GLU A 61 2.70 -0.19 8.35
C GLU A 61 3.28 0.10 6.97
N PHE A 62 2.44 -0.07 5.95
CA PHE A 62 2.72 0.36 4.59
C PHE A 62 1.94 1.62 4.28
N ARG A 63 2.63 2.63 3.77
CA ARG A 63 2.03 3.84 3.23
C ARG A 63 2.41 3.98 1.77
N LEU A 64 1.41 4.04 0.90
CA LEU A 64 1.62 4.30 -0.52
C LEU A 64 2.00 5.76 -0.74
N ILE A 65 3.22 6.00 -1.21
CA ILE A 65 3.74 7.33 -1.53
C ILE A 65 3.48 7.69 -2.99
N ALA A 66 3.68 6.73 -3.90
CA ALA A 66 3.45 6.92 -5.33
C ALA A 66 2.97 5.60 -5.96
N PRO A 67 2.00 5.64 -6.88
CA PRO A 67 1.46 4.43 -7.50
C PRO A 67 2.31 3.87 -8.66
N GLU A 68 3.00 4.71 -9.44
CA GLU A 68 3.83 4.26 -10.56
C GLU A 68 5.07 5.16 -10.73
N PRO A 69 6.31 4.64 -10.58
CA PRO A 69 6.63 3.33 -10.00
C PRO A 69 6.12 3.26 -8.55
N ILE A 70 5.80 2.06 -8.06
CA ILE A 70 5.27 1.89 -6.70
C ILE A 70 6.35 2.30 -5.70
N ILE A 71 6.07 3.35 -4.94
CA ILE A 71 6.89 3.77 -3.81
C ILE A 71 6.06 3.59 -2.54
N VAL A 72 6.57 2.76 -1.64
CA VAL A 72 5.92 2.44 -0.37
C VAL A 72 6.87 2.80 0.75
N GLU A 73 6.38 3.59 1.69
CA GLU A 73 7.05 3.77 2.97
C GLU A 73 6.62 2.64 3.88
N MET A 74 7.59 1.86 4.34
CA MET A 74 7.41 0.78 5.31
C MET A 74 7.91 1.27 6.65
N LYS A 75 7.07 1.11 7.67
CA LYS A 75 7.42 1.30 9.06
C LYS A 75 7.25 -0.03 9.80
N GLU A 76 8.24 -0.40 10.58
CA GLU A 76 8.21 -1.53 11.48
C GLU A 76 8.33 -1.04 12.92
N THR A 77 7.39 -1.49 13.74
CA THR A 77 7.37 -1.26 15.19
C THR A 77 7.31 -2.60 15.90
N THR A 78 8.22 -2.85 16.83
CA THR A 78 8.17 -3.99 17.74
C THR A 78 7.47 -3.58 19.03
N ASN A 79 6.41 -4.29 19.43
CA ASN A 79 5.62 -4.00 20.63
C ASN A 79 6.37 -4.27 21.94
N ASP A 80 7.54 -4.90 21.87
CA ASP A 80 8.31 -5.34 23.03
C ASP A 80 9.13 -4.20 23.66
N GLY A 81 9.03 -2.98 23.14
CA GLY A 81 9.75 -1.79 23.63
C GLY A 81 11.29 -1.85 23.51
N SER A 82 11.80 -2.94 22.92
CA SER A 82 13.22 -3.28 22.85
C SER A 82 13.95 -2.62 21.69
N ALA A 83 13.23 -2.13 20.68
CA ALA A 83 13.84 -1.64 19.45
C ALA A 83 13.16 -0.37 18.90
N PRO A 84 13.95 0.59 18.40
CA PRO A 84 13.44 1.84 17.83
C PRO A 84 12.67 1.56 16.53
N GLU A 85 11.64 2.37 16.24
CA GLU A 85 10.87 2.24 15.00
C GLU A 85 11.78 2.29 13.77
N ALA A 86 11.67 1.30 12.89
CA ALA A 86 12.43 1.25 11.65
C ALA A 86 11.57 1.74 10.50
N ILE A 87 12.01 2.78 9.80
CA ILE A 87 11.27 3.37 8.68
C ILE A 87 12.17 3.35 7.44
N GLY A 88 11.62 2.93 6.30
CA GLY A 88 12.33 2.88 5.03
C GLY A 88 11.39 3.07 3.85
N ARG A 89 11.89 3.69 2.78
CA ARG A 89 11.16 3.84 1.52
C ARG A 89 11.64 2.80 0.53
N ILE A 90 10.71 1.99 0.04
CA ILE A 90 10.95 0.91 -0.91
C ILE A 90 10.33 1.30 -2.24
N LYS A 91 11.10 1.16 -3.33
CA LYS A 91 10.67 1.47 -4.69
C LYS A 91 10.58 0.19 -5.51
N LEU A 92 9.38 -0.28 -5.81
CA LEU A 92 9.14 -1.46 -6.64
C LEU A 92 8.95 -1.01 -8.10
N HIS A 93 9.94 -1.33 -8.94
CA HIS A 93 10.07 -0.75 -10.28
C HIS A 93 9.15 -1.38 -11.32
N THR A 94 9.04 -2.70 -11.34
CA THR A 94 8.29 -3.45 -12.36
C THR A 94 7.42 -4.51 -11.71
N PRO A 95 6.28 -4.89 -12.32
CA PRO A 95 5.59 -6.12 -11.95
C PRO A 95 6.57 -7.30 -11.94
N GLY A 96 6.40 -8.20 -10.98
CA GLY A 96 7.29 -9.33 -10.73
C GLY A 96 8.61 -8.96 -10.02
N SER A 97 8.86 -7.68 -9.74
CA SER A 97 10.07 -7.27 -9.01
C SER A 97 9.98 -7.56 -7.52
N SER A 98 11.11 -7.94 -6.93
CA SER A 98 11.28 -8.14 -5.50
C SER A 98 12.45 -7.33 -4.97
N ILE A 99 12.33 -6.78 -3.77
CA ILE A 99 13.39 -6.06 -3.07
C ILE A 99 13.52 -6.61 -1.66
N ALA A 100 14.74 -7.03 -1.30
CA ALA A 100 15.08 -7.29 0.09
C ALA A 100 15.26 -5.95 0.81
N VAL A 101 14.55 -5.77 1.92
CA VAL A 101 14.66 -4.52 2.68
C VAL A 101 16.07 -4.28 3.18
N ALA A 102 16.83 -5.36 3.46
CA ALA A 102 18.22 -5.31 3.91
C ALA A 102 19.14 -4.58 2.93
N ASP A 103 18.85 -4.61 1.63
CA ASP A 103 19.67 -3.98 0.59
C ASP A 103 19.43 -2.45 0.51
N ILE A 104 18.41 -1.95 1.20
CA ILE A 104 18.08 -0.53 1.21
C ILE A 104 19.06 0.21 2.09
N LYS A 105 19.91 1.04 1.47
CA LYS A 105 20.93 1.83 2.17
C LYS A 105 20.32 2.65 3.31
N GLY A 106 20.80 2.41 4.53
CA GLY A 106 20.43 3.16 5.73
C GLY A 106 19.14 2.68 6.41
N ASN A 107 18.49 1.62 5.93
CA ASN A 107 17.41 0.99 6.68
C ASN A 107 17.93 0.33 7.96
N LYS A 108 17.06 0.23 8.96
CA LYS A 108 17.32 -0.47 10.23
C LYS A 108 16.20 -1.44 10.56
N PHE A 109 15.60 -2.06 9.55
CA PHE A 109 14.56 -3.07 9.80
C PHE A 109 15.13 -4.22 10.62
N HIS A 110 14.35 -4.69 11.59
CA HIS A 110 14.74 -5.72 12.54
C HIS A 110 14.75 -7.10 11.90
N HIS A 111 13.95 -7.29 10.85
CA HIS A 111 13.87 -8.54 10.11
C HIS A 111 14.18 -8.33 8.62
N PRO A 112 14.83 -9.33 7.97
CA PRO A 112 15.20 -9.25 6.55
C PRO A 112 14.00 -9.57 5.65
N TYR A 113 13.01 -8.68 5.62
CA TYR A 113 11.86 -8.81 4.74
C TYR A 113 12.22 -8.73 3.26
N VAL A 114 11.40 -9.36 2.43
CA VAL A 114 11.43 -9.18 0.98
C VAL A 114 10.05 -8.70 0.55
N LEU A 115 9.97 -7.53 -0.07
CA LEU A 115 8.75 -7.01 -0.66
C LEU A 115 8.72 -7.37 -2.14
N THR A 116 7.59 -7.87 -2.62
CA THR A 116 7.38 -8.22 -4.03
C THR A 116 6.19 -7.45 -4.58
N ARG A 117 6.34 -6.89 -5.78
CA ARG A 117 5.21 -6.46 -6.62
C ARG A 117 4.77 -7.67 -7.43
N PRO A 118 3.66 -8.35 -7.10
CA PRO A 118 3.15 -9.44 -7.92
C PRO A 118 2.79 -8.94 -9.33
N ASP A 119 2.78 -9.86 -10.30
CA ASP A 119 2.39 -9.62 -11.68
C ASP A 119 0.90 -9.27 -11.84
#